data_AF-A0A937LBQ1-F1
#
_entry.id   AF-A0A937LBQ1-F1
#
_cell.length_a   1.000
_cell.length_b   1.000
_cell.length_c   1.000
_cell.angle_alpha   90.00
_cell.angle_beta   90.00
_cell.angle_gamma   90.00
#
_symmetry.space_group_name_H-M   'P 1'
#
loop_
_entity.id
_entity.type
_entity.pdbx_description
1 polymer ?
#
loop_
_entity_poly.entity_id
_entity_poly.type
_entity_poly.pdbx_seq_one_letter_code
_entity_poly.pdbx_strand_id
1 'polypeptide(L)'
;MHHRTPLVLALLLLLPASATAVRAASERDTALVTIAEANAHCLIQSGMVPAEKARSLASGFLDAEQVSAKQRKAVRDDPGFSALMDRYISDQGGCKSLLRELK
;
A
#
# COMPACT_ATOMS: atom_id res chain seq x y z
N MET A 1 1.05 -56.33 -38.01
CA MET A 1 -0.04 -55.55 -38.65
C MET A 1 -0.34 -54.34 -37.78
N HIS A 2 -0.68 -53.23 -38.43
CA HIS A 2 -0.61 -51.84 -37.99
C HIS A 2 -1.65 -51.38 -36.95
N HIS A 3 -1.23 -50.38 -36.16
CA HIS A 3 -1.95 -49.21 -35.59
C HIS A 3 -3.32 -49.44 -34.91
N ARG A 4 -3.62 -48.83 -33.76
CA ARG A 4 -3.96 -47.39 -33.66
C ARG A 4 -4.09 -46.97 -32.19
N THR A 5 -3.30 -45.99 -31.78
CA THR A 5 -3.54 -45.13 -30.62
C THR A 5 -4.66 -44.13 -30.93
N PRO A 6 -5.78 -44.08 -30.18
CA PRO A 6 -6.66 -42.94 -30.23
C PRO A 6 -6.14 -41.88 -29.24
N LEU A 7 -5.37 -40.95 -29.79
CA LEU A 7 -5.00 -39.70 -29.15
C LEU A 7 -6.27 -38.83 -29.13
N VAL A 8 -7.10 -38.99 -28.09
CA VAL A 8 -8.26 -38.12 -27.88
C VAL A 8 -7.73 -36.77 -27.42
N LEU A 9 -7.69 -35.86 -28.37
CA LEU A 9 -7.27 -34.47 -28.26
C LEU A 9 -8.20 -33.73 -27.29
N ALA A 10 -7.85 -33.71 -26.00
CA ALA A 10 -8.49 -32.87 -25.00
C ALA A 10 -8.05 -31.41 -25.21
N LEU A 11 -8.71 -30.71 -26.14
CA LEU A 11 -8.48 -29.30 -26.42
C LEU A 11 -9.33 -28.44 -25.48
N LEU A 12 -8.92 -28.34 -24.21
CA LEU A 12 -9.38 -27.30 -23.28
C LEU A 12 -8.27 -26.25 -23.17
N LEU A 13 -8.13 -25.44 -24.23
CA LEU A 13 -7.21 -24.30 -24.22
C LEU A 13 -7.97 -23.02 -23.90
N LEU A 14 -7.76 -22.58 -22.66
CA LEU A 14 -7.45 -21.20 -22.27
C LEU A 14 -8.55 -20.17 -22.52
N LEU A 15 -9.52 -20.13 -21.60
CA LEU A 15 -10.09 -18.84 -21.20
C LEU A 15 -8.93 -18.00 -20.63
N PRO A 16 -8.61 -16.82 -21.20
CA PRO A 16 -7.76 -15.88 -20.51
C PRO A 16 -8.56 -15.43 -19.30
N ALA A 17 -8.23 -15.98 -18.13
CA ALA A 17 -8.62 -15.39 -16.88
C ALA A 17 -7.93 -14.02 -16.85
N SER A 18 -8.59 -13.00 -17.38
CA SER A 18 -8.34 -11.60 -17.09
C SER A 18 -8.75 -11.32 -15.64
N ALA A 19 -8.26 -12.15 -14.71
CA ALA A 19 -8.18 -11.78 -13.32
C ALA A 19 -7.11 -10.70 -13.29
N THR A 20 -7.54 -9.45 -13.29
CA THR A 20 -6.72 -8.36 -12.80
C THR A 20 -6.40 -8.70 -11.35
N ALA A 21 -5.33 -9.48 -11.15
CA ALA A 21 -4.81 -9.75 -9.83
C ALA A 21 -4.54 -8.38 -9.22
N VAL A 22 -5.37 -8.00 -8.25
CA VAL A 22 -5.01 -6.96 -7.30
C VAL A 22 -3.78 -7.53 -6.61
N ARG A 23 -2.60 -7.10 -7.09
CA ARG A 23 -1.35 -7.43 -6.43
C ARG A 23 -1.51 -6.90 -5.02
N ALA A 24 -1.43 -7.80 -4.03
CA ALA A 24 -1.28 -7.40 -2.64
C ALA A 24 -0.15 -6.37 -2.57
N ALA A 25 -0.33 -5.33 -1.77
CA ALA A 25 0.70 -4.32 -1.59
C ALA A 25 1.99 -4.99 -1.11
N SER A 26 3.13 -4.51 -1.59
CA SER A 26 4.41 -5.00 -1.09
C SER A 26 4.61 -4.55 0.36
N GLU A 27 5.44 -5.26 1.12
CA GLU A 27 5.83 -4.85 2.47
C GLU A 27 6.48 -3.45 2.44
N ARG A 28 7.28 -3.16 1.41
CA ARG A 28 7.86 -1.83 1.18
C ARG A 28 6.79 -0.77 1.03
N ASP A 29 5.83 -0.97 0.12
CA ASP A 29 4.76 0.02 -0.11
C ASP A 29 3.93 0.22 1.16
N THR A 30 3.64 -0.86 1.88
CA THR A 30 2.90 -0.84 3.15
C THR A 30 3.63 -0.01 4.19
N ALA A 31 4.94 -0.22 4.37
CA ALA A 31 5.75 0.54 5.30
C ALA A 31 5.80 2.03 4.93
N LEU A 32 6.06 2.35 3.66
CA LEU A 32 6.15 3.74 3.19
C LEU A 32 4.83 4.50 3.37
N VAL A 33 3.71 3.89 3.00
CA VAL A 33 2.38 4.49 3.17
C VAL A 33 2.05 4.66 4.65
N THR A 34 2.38 3.69 5.50
CA THR A 34 2.20 3.78 6.96
C THR A 34 2.98 4.96 7.54
N ILE A 35 4.26 5.10 7.20
CA ILE A 35 5.12 6.20 7.67
C ILE A 35 4.56 7.55 7.22
N ALA A 36 4.23 7.67 5.93
CA ALA A 36 3.76 8.92 5.34
C ALA A 36 2.43 9.37 5.97
N GLU A 37 1.46 8.46 6.12
CA GLU A 37 0.14 8.77 6.65
C GLU A 37 0.16 9.00 8.17
N ALA A 38 1.00 8.27 8.92
CA ALA A 38 1.24 8.55 10.34
C ALA A 38 1.82 9.96 10.55
N ASN A 39 2.81 10.35 9.75
CA ASN A 39 3.41 11.68 9.83
C ASN A 39 2.39 12.77 9.50
N ALA A 40 1.58 12.58 8.45
CA ALA A 40 0.51 13.51 8.11
C ALA A 40 -0.57 13.57 9.21
N HIS A 41 -0.97 12.44 9.79
CA HIS A 41 -1.91 12.38 10.90
C HIS A 41 -1.40 13.23 12.09
N CYS A 42 -0.14 13.03 12.49
CA CYS A 42 0.45 13.78 13.58
C CYS A 42 0.62 15.28 13.28
N LEU A 43 0.97 15.64 12.04
CA LEU A 43 1.02 17.04 11.60
C LEU A 43 -0.36 17.71 11.67
N ILE A 44 -1.41 17.02 11.23
CA ILE A 44 -2.80 17.50 11.32
C ILE A 44 -3.21 17.69 12.78
N GLN A 45 -2.95 16.69 13.62
CA GLN A 45 -3.34 16.72 15.02
C GLN A 45 -2.62 17.83 15.82
N SER A 46 -1.37 18.15 15.46
CA SER A 46 -0.61 19.19 16.15
C SER A 46 -1.02 20.61 15.77
N GLY A 47 -1.74 20.80 14.66
CA GLY A 47 -2.09 22.13 14.15
C GLY A 47 -0.90 22.96 13.65
N MET A 48 0.30 22.37 13.53
CA MET A 48 1.50 23.06 13.07
C MET A 48 1.40 23.48 11.59
N VAL A 49 0.61 22.75 10.79
CA VAL A 49 0.35 23.04 9.39
C VAL A 49 -1.13 22.78 9.05
N PRO A 50 -1.68 23.45 8.02
CA PRO A 50 -3.00 23.11 7.50
C PRO A 50 -3.11 21.64 7.08
N ALA A 51 -4.27 21.02 7.25
CA ALA A 51 -4.44 19.60 6.96
C ALA A 51 -4.18 19.24 5.48
N GLU A 52 -4.54 20.14 4.56
CA GLU A 52 -4.17 20.06 3.14
C GLU A 52 -2.65 19.93 2.96
N LYS A 53 -1.88 20.79 3.64
CA LYS A 53 -0.42 20.81 3.51
C LYS A 53 0.20 19.52 4.05
N ALA A 54 -0.27 19.03 5.19
CA ALA A 54 0.18 17.74 5.73
C ALA A 54 -0.07 16.58 4.75
N ARG A 55 -1.25 16.53 4.13
CA ARG A 55 -1.60 15.52 3.12
C ARG A 55 -0.76 15.65 1.85
N SER A 56 -0.48 16.88 1.43
CA SER A 56 0.40 17.17 0.29
C SER A 56 1.83 16.70 0.54
N LEU A 57 2.37 16.90 1.75
CA LEU A 57 3.70 16.42 2.14
C LEU A 57 3.78 14.88 2.09
N ALA A 58 2.80 14.18 2.68
CA ALA A 58 2.75 12.73 2.62
C ALA A 58 2.64 12.21 1.18
N SER A 59 1.80 12.85 0.36
CA SER A 59 1.67 12.47 -1.06
C SER A 59 2.96 12.69 -1.83
N GLY A 60 3.64 13.83 -1.61
CA GLY A 60 4.91 14.15 -2.26
C GLY A 60 6.05 13.22 -1.85
N PHE A 61 6.11 12.80 -0.58
CA PHE A 61 7.04 11.77 -0.13
C PHE A 61 6.79 10.45 -0.86
N LEU A 62 5.54 10.02 -0.96
CA LEU A 62 5.19 8.78 -1.66
C LEU A 62 5.42 8.86 -3.18
N ASP A 63 5.31 10.05 -3.77
CA ASP A 63 5.66 10.29 -5.18
C ASP A 63 7.18 10.12 -5.38
N ALA A 64 8.00 10.71 -4.49
CA ALA A 64 9.45 10.59 -4.53
C ALA A 64 9.92 9.13 -4.36
N GLU A 65 9.22 8.35 -3.54
CA GLU A 65 9.45 6.92 -3.33
C GLU A 65 8.85 6.02 -4.42
N GLN A 66 8.24 6.62 -5.47
CA GLN A 66 7.66 5.91 -6.62
C GLN A 66 6.52 4.94 -6.24
N VAL A 67 5.82 5.20 -5.13
CA VAL A 67 4.63 4.43 -4.74
C VAL A 67 3.43 4.97 -5.50
N SER A 68 2.89 4.23 -6.48
CA SER A 68 1.78 4.72 -7.31
C SER A 68 0.48 4.93 -6.51
N ALA A 69 -0.41 5.79 -7.01
CA ALA A 69 -1.73 6.01 -6.40
C ALA A 69 -2.53 4.69 -6.22
N LYS A 70 -2.40 3.74 -7.15
CA LYS A 70 -3.03 2.42 -7.05
C LYS A 70 -2.47 1.60 -5.88
N GLN A 71 -1.15 1.60 -5.68
CA GLN A 71 -0.51 0.93 -4.54
C GLN A 71 -0.93 1.59 -3.22
N ARG A 72 -0.90 2.92 -3.14
CA ARG A 72 -1.35 3.66 -1.94
C ARG A 72 -2.78 3.30 -1.58
N LYS A 73 -3.66 3.24 -2.59
CA LYS A 73 -5.07 2.85 -2.38
C LYS A 73 -5.16 1.41 -1.88
N ALA A 74 -4.44 0.47 -2.49
CA ALA A 74 -4.44 -0.93 -2.07
C ALA A 74 -3.98 -1.10 -0.60
N VAL A 75 -2.96 -0.35 -0.16
CA VAL A 75 -2.54 -0.34 1.25
C VAL A 75 -3.63 0.26 2.15
N ARG A 76 -4.17 1.43 1.80
CA ARG A 76 -5.20 2.09 2.62
C ARG A 76 -6.51 1.31 2.74
N ASP A 77 -6.87 0.58 1.70
CA ASP A 77 -8.09 -0.25 1.68
C ASP A 77 -7.93 -1.53 2.51
N ASP A 78 -6.70 -1.88 2.94
CA ASP A 78 -6.48 -3.03 3.79
C ASP A 78 -7.15 -2.82 5.17
N PRO A 79 -7.99 -3.77 5.64
CA PRO A 79 -8.69 -3.63 6.92
C PRO A 79 -7.77 -3.42 8.14
N GLY A 80 -6.52 -3.90 8.08
CA GLY A 80 -5.53 -3.77 9.14
C GLY A 80 -4.75 -2.46 9.12
N PHE A 81 -4.90 -1.63 8.08
CA PHE A 81 -4.05 -0.47 7.88
C PHE A 81 -4.17 0.58 9.01
N SER A 82 -5.37 0.85 9.51
CA SER A 82 -5.54 1.81 10.62
C SER A 82 -4.81 1.33 11.89
N ALA A 83 -4.94 0.04 12.24
CA ALA A 83 -4.27 -0.53 13.39
C ALA A 83 -2.74 -0.55 13.21
N LEU A 84 -2.27 -0.76 11.98
CA LEU A 84 -0.85 -0.68 11.63
C LEU A 84 -0.30 0.73 11.82
N MET A 85 -1.02 1.75 11.38
CA MET A 85 -0.65 3.16 11.56
C MET A 85 -0.62 3.54 13.04
N ASP A 86 -1.66 3.19 13.81
CA ASP A 86 -1.73 3.47 15.24
C ASP A 86 -0.59 2.80 16.00
N ARG A 87 -0.28 1.55 15.65
CA ARG A 87 0.87 0.83 16.21
C ARG A 87 2.18 1.50 15.86
N TYR A 88 2.40 1.89 14.60
CA TYR A 88 3.60 2.62 14.21
C TYR A 88 3.75 3.91 15.03
N ILE A 89 2.70 4.72 15.16
CA ILE A 89 2.72 5.94 15.97
C ILE A 89 3.07 5.62 17.43
N SER A 90 2.48 4.57 18.00
CA SER A 90 2.76 4.12 19.37
C SER A 90 4.22 3.68 19.54
N ASP A 91 4.75 2.88 18.61
CA ASP A 91 6.12 2.37 18.64
C ASP A 91 7.16 3.51 18.53
N GLN A 92 6.80 4.63 17.86
CA GLN A 92 7.60 5.86 17.84
C GLN A 92 7.45 6.74 19.08
N GLY A 93 6.68 6.31 20.09
CA GLY A 93 6.43 7.10 21.31
C GLY A 93 5.41 8.22 21.12
N GLY A 94 4.49 8.06 20.18
CA GLY A 94 3.38 8.96 19.90
C GLY A 94 3.70 10.14 18.98
N CYS A 95 2.67 10.88 18.57
CA CYS A 95 2.81 11.99 17.61
C CYS A 95 3.78 13.09 18.06
N LYS A 96 3.89 13.37 19.36
CA LYS A 96 4.87 14.34 19.87
C LYS A 96 6.31 13.92 19.57
N SER A 97 6.59 12.63 19.54
CA SER A 97 7.92 12.08 19.29
C SER A 97 8.24 12.07 17.81
N LEU A 98 7.31 11.58 16.98
CA LEU A 98 7.40 11.67 15.52
C LEU A 98 7.68 13.09 15.02
N LEU A 99 6.99 14.10 15.56
CA LEU A 99 7.18 15.49 15.11
C LEU A 99 8.52 16.10 15.53
N ARG A 100 9.24 15.53 16.51
CA ARG A 100 10.60 16.00 16.83
C ARG A 100 11.61 15.57 15.78
N GLU A 101 11.39 14.42 15.15
CA GLU A 101 12.28 13.88 14.10
C GLU A 101 12.07 14.57 12.74
N LEU A 102 10.98 15.32 12.59
CA LEU A 102 10.68 16.11 11.39
C LEU A 102 11.20 17.56 11.44
N LYS A 103 11.86 17.95 12.55
CA LYS A 103 12.47 19.29 12.73
C LYS A 103 13.98 19.22 12.52
#